data_AF-A0A935NAK6-F1
#
_entry.id   AF-A0A935NAK6-F1
#
_cell.length_a   1.000
_cell.length_b   1.000
_cell.length_c   1.000
_cell.angle_alpha   90.00
_cell.angle_beta   90.00
_cell.angle_gamma   90.00
#
_symmetry.space_group_name_H-M   'P 1'
#
loop_
_entity.id
_entity.type
_entity.pdbx_description
1 polymer ?
#
loop_
_entity_poly.entity_id
_entity_poly.type
_entity_poly.pdbx_seq_one_letter_code
_entity_poly.pdbx_strand_id
1 'polypeptide(L)'
;MDFISKSTFYVMFGISLLMVLFFFGSTIYGIQKANTKPVETIILAIAGILICTGSYLSYQVMNSGDNYVYGCGILGLTWLVTILMVIIGFLVFVPVHWQ
;
A
#
# COMPACT_ATOMS: atom_id res chain seq x y z
N MET A 1 23.53 -11.61 -10.03
CA MET A 1 22.80 -10.75 -9.08
C MET A 1 21.67 -9.98 -9.80
N ASP A 2 21.90 -9.44 -11.00
CA ASP A 2 20.92 -8.59 -11.71
C ASP A 2 19.59 -9.26 -12.08
N PHE A 3 19.59 -10.54 -12.45
CA PHE A 3 18.34 -11.23 -12.76
C PHE A 3 17.44 -11.35 -11.51
N ILE A 4 18.03 -11.67 -10.36
CA ILE A 4 17.31 -11.84 -9.11
C ILE A 4 16.73 -10.50 -8.66
N SER A 5 17.52 -9.43 -8.63
CA SER A 5 17.04 -8.10 -8.22
C SER A 5 15.93 -7.57 -9.13
N LYS A 6 16.04 -7.77 -10.45
CA LYS A 6 14.99 -7.43 -11.42
C LYS A 6 13.71 -8.22 -11.18
N SER A 7 13.82 -9.55 -11.07
CA SER A 7 12.67 -10.42 -10.81
C SER A 7 11.97 -10.06 -9.50
N THR A 8 12.74 -9.90 -8.41
CA THR A 8 12.21 -9.49 -7.11
C THR A 8 11.50 -8.14 -7.18
N PHE A 9 12.08 -7.14 -7.86
CA PHE A 9 11.45 -5.84 -8.02
C PHE A 9 10.09 -5.94 -8.70
N TYR A 10 9.99 -6.62 -9.85
CA TYR A 10 8.72 -6.74 -10.57
C TYR A 10 7.67 -7.53 -9.79
N VAL A 11 8.07 -8.55 -9.02
CA VAL A 11 7.17 -9.28 -8.11
C VAL A 11 6.65 -8.35 -7.02
N MET A 12 7.54 -7.62 -6.33
CA MET A 12 7.14 -6.66 -5.29
C MET A 12 6.28 -5.53 -5.85
N PHE A 13 6.61 -5.03 -7.03
CA PHE A 13 5.86 -3.98 -7.71
C PHE A 13 4.46 -4.47 -8.10
N GLY A 14 4.34 -5.68 -8.67
CA GLY A 14 3.06 -6.31 -8.99
C GLY A 14 2.17 -6.50 -7.76
N ILE A 15 2.72 -7.00 -6.66
CA ILE A 15 1.99 -7.13 -5.38
C ILE A 15 1.52 -5.75 -4.89
N SER A 16 2.37 -4.72 -5.02
CA SER A 16 2.02 -3.35 -4.62
C SER A 16 0.81 -2.82 -5.40
N LEU A 17 0.75 -3.06 -6.72
CA LEU A 17 -0.39 -2.68 -7.53
C LEU A 17 -1.67 -3.45 -7.16
N LEU A 18 -1.57 -4.75 -6.83
CA LEU A 18 -2.71 -5.52 -6.33
C LEU A 18 -3.22 -4.96 -5.00
N MET A 19 -2.33 -4.56 -4.08
CA MET A 19 -2.72 -3.92 -2.82
C MET A 19 -3.40 -2.56 -3.06
N VAL A 20 -2.92 -1.77 -4.02
CA VAL A 20 -3.59 -0.51 -4.41
C VAL A 20 -5.01 -0.78 -4.87
N LEU A 21 -5.21 -1.74 -5.77
CA LEU A 21 -6.55 -2.14 -6.22
C LEU A 21 -7.43 -2.62 -5.07
N PHE A 22 -6.88 -3.41 -4.15
CA PHE A 22 -7.60 -3.88 -2.97
C PHE A 22 -8.04 -2.72 -2.06
N PHE A 23 -7.14 -1.78 -1.73
CA PHE A 23 -7.44 -0.65 -0.85
C PHE A 23 -8.47 0.30 -1.46
N PHE A 24 -8.29 0.69 -2.72
CA PHE A 24 -9.26 1.55 -3.40
C PHE A 24 -10.58 0.84 -3.68
N GLY A 25 -10.56 -0.44 -4.07
CA GLY A 25 -11.77 -1.24 -4.23
C GLY A 25 -12.57 -1.33 -2.93
N SER A 26 -11.89 -1.59 -1.82
CA SER A 26 -12.51 -1.60 -0.48
C SER A 26 -13.04 -0.23 -0.07
N THR A 27 -12.34 0.84 -0.43
CA THR A 27 -12.79 2.22 -0.21
C THR A 27 -14.08 2.51 -0.96
N ILE A 28 -14.13 2.21 -2.26
CA ILE A 28 -15.32 2.44 -3.11
C ILE A 28 -16.50 1.63 -2.57
N TYR A 29 -16.27 0.36 -2.24
CA TYR A 29 -17.29 -0.50 -1.63
C TYR A 29 -17.81 0.07 -0.29
N GLY A 30 -16.89 0.58 0.55
CA GLY A 30 -17.24 1.20 1.83
C GLY A 30 -18.08 2.47 1.69
N ILE A 31 -17.81 3.30 0.68
CA ILE A 31 -18.60 4.51 0.36
C ILE A 31 -20.02 4.15 -0.08
N GLN A 32 -20.18 3.07 -0.84
CA GLN A 32 -21.49 2.67 -1.40
C GLN A 32 -22.41 2.01 -0.36
N LYS A 33 -21.86 1.51 0.74
CA LYS A 33 -22.61 0.75 1.74
C LYS A 33 -23.07 1.66 2.88
N ALA A 34 -24.39 1.71 3.12
CA ALA A 34 -25.05 2.67 4.01
C ALA A 34 -24.64 2.60 5.50
N ASN A 35 -24.03 1.49 5.94
CA ASN A 35 -23.70 1.23 7.35
C ASN A 35 -22.20 1.09 7.61
N THR A 36 -21.33 1.46 6.66
CA THR A 36 -19.88 1.37 6.87
C THR A 36 -19.39 2.54 7.72
N LYS A 37 -18.50 2.29 8.69
CA LYS A 37 -17.89 3.36 9.48
C LYS A 37 -17.05 4.23 8.52
N PRO A 38 -17.34 5.54 8.38
CA PRO A 38 -16.60 6.40 7.45
C PRO A 38 -15.09 6.42 7.71
N VAL A 39 -14.71 6.24 8.98
CA VAL A 39 -13.33 6.17 9.44
C VAL A 39 -12.55 5.01 8.81
N GLU A 40 -13.14 3.82 8.74
CA GLU A 40 -12.49 2.63 8.13
C GLU A 40 -12.19 2.89 6.65
N THR A 41 -13.17 3.46 5.95
CA THR A 41 -13.05 3.85 4.55
C THR A 41 -11.92 4.87 4.33
N ILE A 42 -11.79 5.87 5.22
CA ILE A 42 -10.71 6.88 5.14
C ILE A 42 -9.34 6.24 5.37
N ILE A 43 -9.20 5.34 6.35
CA ILE A 43 -7.94 4.64 6.62
C ILE A 43 -7.50 3.84 5.40
N LEU A 44 -8.42 3.07 4.79
CA LEU A 44 -8.15 2.28 3.60
C LEU A 44 -7.82 3.16 2.39
N ALA A 45 -8.47 4.32 2.24
CA ALA A 45 -8.16 5.27 1.18
C ALA A 45 -6.73 5.81 1.29
N ILE A 46 -6.33 6.22 2.49
CA ILE A 46 -4.97 6.75 2.73
C ILE A 46 -3.93 5.63 2.55
N ALA A 47 -4.22 4.39 2.96
CA ALA A 47 -3.35 3.25 2.71
C ALA A 47 -3.15 3.00 1.20
N GLY A 48 -4.22 3.08 0.41
CA GLY A 48 -4.14 2.99 -1.05
C GLY A 48 -3.29 4.09 -1.68
N ILE A 49 -3.43 5.33 -1.21
CA ILE A 49 -2.62 6.47 -1.66
C ILE A 49 -1.13 6.24 -1.32
N LEU A 50 -0.82 5.82 -0.09
CA LEU A 50 0.57 5.55 0.33
C LEU A 50 1.26 4.50 -0.55
N ILE A 51 0.60 3.36 -0.82
CA ILE A 51 1.19 2.34 -1.68
C ILE A 51 1.33 2.83 -3.12
N CYS A 52 0.36 3.60 -3.62
CA CYS A 52 0.44 4.18 -4.97
C CYS A 52 1.64 5.12 -5.10
N THR A 53 1.83 6.03 -4.14
CA THR A 53 2.96 6.96 -4.12
C THR A 53 4.29 6.23 -3.99
N GLY A 54 4.41 5.27 -3.07
CA GLY A 54 5.63 4.48 -2.92
C GLY A 54 5.96 3.63 -4.14
N SER A 55 4.94 3.06 -4.80
CA SER A 55 5.09 2.35 -6.07
C SER A 55 5.61 3.30 -7.16
N TYR A 56 5.01 4.48 -7.32
CA TYR A 56 5.47 5.48 -8.28
C TYR A 56 6.93 5.88 -8.07
N LEU A 57 7.33 6.18 -6.82
CA LEU A 57 8.71 6.54 -6.48
C LEU A 57 9.69 5.38 -6.78
N SER A 58 9.30 4.15 -6.45
CA SER A 58 10.13 2.97 -6.73
C SER A 58 10.33 2.76 -8.24
N TYR A 59 9.29 3.03 -9.04
CA TYR A 59 9.36 2.94 -10.50
C TYR A 59 10.28 4.01 -11.09
N GLN A 60 10.19 5.26 -10.62
CA GLN A 60 11.06 6.35 -11.09
C GLN A 60 12.53 6.03 -10.82
N VAL A 61 12.84 5.54 -9.62
CA VAL A 61 14.20 5.14 -9.24
C VAL A 61 14.73 4.01 -10.11
N MET A 62 13.91 3.00 -10.38
CA MET A 62 14.28 1.89 -11.25
C MET A 62 14.51 2.39 -12.68
N ASN A 63 13.60 3.20 -13.22
CA ASN A 63 13.64 3.66 -14.61
C ASN A 63 14.79 4.66 -14.89
N SER A 64 15.17 5.50 -13.92
CA SER A 64 16.21 6.51 -14.12
C SER A 64 17.64 5.99 -13.96
N GLY A 65 17.85 4.86 -13.26
CA GLY A 65 19.20 4.43 -12.92
C GLY A 65 19.43 2.93 -12.85
N ASP A 66 18.48 2.10 -13.33
CA ASP A 66 18.53 0.63 -13.25
C ASP A 66 18.81 0.10 -11.82
N ASN A 67 18.45 0.88 -10.80
CA ASN A 67 18.75 0.59 -9.40
C ASN A 67 17.63 -0.24 -8.75
N TYR A 68 17.46 -1.48 -9.22
CA TYR A 68 16.39 -2.38 -8.76
C TYR A 68 16.43 -2.68 -7.27
N VAL A 69 17.62 -2.83 -6.66
CA VAL A 69 17.76 -3.09 -5.22
C VAL A 69 17.25 -1.91 -4.40
N TYR A 70 17.55 -0.69 -4.83
CA TYR A 70 17.07 0.52 -4.17
C TYR A 70 15.56 0.69 -4.35
N GLY A 71 15.02 0.37 -5.53
CA GLY A 71 13.58 0.30 -5.79
C GLY A 71 12.86 -0.70 -4.86
N CYS A 72 13.43 -1.89 -4.66
CA CYS A 72 12.91 -2.87 -3.70
C CYS A 72 12.92 -2.33 -2.26
N GLY A 73 13.98 -1.60 -1.87
CA GLY A 73 14.06 -0.96 -0.56
C GLY A 73 12.93 0.05 -0.33
N ILE A 74 12.62 0.88 -1.33
CA ILE A 74 11.52 1.84 -1.28
C ILE A 74 10.17 1.13 -1.13
N LEU A 75 9.94 0.06 -1.90
CA LEU A 75 8.71 -0.73 -1.79
C LEU A 75 8.58 -1.37 -0.41
N GLY A 76 9.65 -1.97 0.11
CA GLY A 76 9.66 -2.57 1.46
C GLY A 76 9.35 -1.55 2.57
N LEU A 77 9.94 -0.36 2.50
CA LEU A 77 9.64 0.73 3.42
C LEU A 77 8.18 1.20 3.29
N THR A 78 7.68 1.33 2.06
CA THR A 78 6.30 1.72 1.78
C THR A 78 5.32 0.72 2.41
N TRP A 79 5.58 -0.58 2.28
CA TRP A 79 4.74 -1.63 2.86
C TRP A 79 4.76 -1.53 4.39
N LEU A 80 5.93 -1.39 5.00
CA LEU A 80 6.06 -1.24 6.45
C LEU A 80 5.26 -0.05 6.97
N VAL A 81 5.42 1.12 6.37
CA VAL A 81 4.70 2.34 6.77
C VAL A 81 3.19 2.16 6.60
N THR A 82 2.76 1.56 5.48
CA THR A 82 1.34 1.34 5.21
C THR A 82 0.72 0.37 6.23
N ILE A 83 1.40 -0.74 6.52
CA ILE A 83 0.92 -1.72 7.51
C ILE A 83 0.79 -1.08 8.89
N LEU A 84 1.82 -0.33 9.33
CA LEU A 84 1.77 0.37 10.62
C LEU A 84 0.62 1.39 10.67
N MET A 85 0.46 2.18 9.60
CA MET A 85 -0.60 3.18 9.51
C MET A 85 -1.99 2.53 9.55
N VAL A 86 -2.20 1.42 8.84
CA VAL A 86 -3.46 0.68 8.85
C VAL A 86 -3.72 0.14 10.26
N ILE A 87 -2.77 -0.57 10.86
CA ILE A 87 -2.93 -1.15 12.21
C ILE A 87 -3.25 -0.07 13.24
N ILE A 88 -2.46 1.02 13.29
CA ILE A 88 -2.67 2.12 14.23
C ILE A 88 -4.00 2.82 13.93
N GLY A 89 -4.32 3.06 12.66
CA GLY A 89 -5.56 3.69 12.24
C GLY A 89 -6.79 2.90 12.73
N PHE A 90 -6.79 1.59 12.52
CA PHE A 90 -7.85 0.72 13.01
C PHE A 90 -7.88 0.68 14.55
N LEU A 91 -6.75 0.51 15.24
CA LEU A 91 -6.73 0.44 16.71
C LEU A 91 -7.20 1.73 17.40
N VAL A 92 -6.86 2.89 16.85
CA VAL A 92 -7.15 4.19 17.47
C VAL A 92 -8.55 4.69 17.12
N PHE A 93 -8.94 4.58 15.85
CA PHE A 93 -10.14 5.26 15.36
C PHE A 93 -11.32 4.32 15.10
N VAL A 94 -11.08 3.02 14.98
CA VAL A 94 -12.14 2.03 14.95
C VAL A 94 -12.20 1.45 16.36
N PRO A 95 -13.13 1.91 17.20
CA PRO A 95 -13.19 1.37 18.55
C PRO A 95 -13.40 -0.12 18.42
N VAL A 96 -12.44 -0.89 18.93
CA VAL A 96 -12.54 -2.34 19.02
C VAL A 96 -13.59 -2.58 20.08
N HIS A 97 -14.86 -2.56 19.68
CA HIS A 97 -15.92 -3.16 20.49
C HIS A 97 -15.64 -4.66 20.43
N TRP A 98 -14.79 -5.13 21.35
CA TRP A 98 -14.87 -6.50 21.84
C TRP A 98 -16.26 -6.62 22.48
N GLN A 99 -17.26 -6.87 21.66
CA GLN A 99 -18.61 -7.26 22.06
C GLN A 99 -19.03 -8.42 21.17
#